data_AF-A0AA42ZXF2-F1
#
_entry.id   AF-A0AA42ZXF2-F1
#
_cell.length_a   1.000
_cell.length_b   1.000
_cell.length_c   1.000
_cell.angle_alpha   90.00
_cell.angle_beta   90.00
_cell.angle_gamma   90.00
#
_symmetry.space_group_name_H-M   'P 1'
#
loop_
_entity.id
_entity.type
_entity.pdbx_description
1 polymer ?
#
loop_
_entity_poly.entity_id
_entity_poly.type
_entity_poly.pdbx_seq_one_letter_code
_entity_poly.pdbx_strand_id
1 'polypeptide(L)'
;MKKTMLITMLVLLGALGFTTTAQAASCSDVIWSAEMLESNPNVAPACLEVVDKRGNWAVKLTARVVRQGVNSTIIQWQMPDGSWSASERRFPERGATAEIGGQSVRITELAPRQVVNVYIPMAGNWSLPEAAPAAAPAPAPAPMPEPEPEPEPEALPTTATQVPLFALLGGLLILLGGAVSFARTRL
;
A
#
# COMPACT_ATOMS: atom_id res chain seq x y z
N MET A 1 -40.55 -40.22 16.69
CA MET A 1 -40.36 -38.74 16.72
C MET A 1 -38.90 -38.48 16.37
N LYS A 2 -38.57 -38.05 15.14
CA LYS A 2 -38.26 -36.64 14.76
C LYS A 2 -37.15 -36.06 15.66
N LYS A 3 -35.96 -35.62 15.23
CA LYS A 3 -35.45 -35.16 13.92
C LYS A 3 -33.92 -35.23 13.92
N THR A 4 -33.39 -35.53 12.73
CA THR A 4 -32.13 -35.06 12.17
C THR A 4 -31.64 -33.70 12.69
N MET A 5 -30.39 -33.62 13.12
CA MET A 5 -29.63 -32.37 13.31
C MET A 5 -28.29 -32.56 12.58
N LEU A 6 -28.22 -32.16 11.31
CA LEU A 6 -27.77 -30.85 10.80
C LEU A 6 -26.25 -30.81 10.55
N ILE A 7 -25.92 -31.32 9.36
CA ILE A 7 -24.78 -30.95 8.53
C ILE A 7 -24.95 -29.47 8.16
N THR A 8 -23.96 -28.60 8.45
CA THR A 8 -23.47 -27.45 7.65
C THR A 8 -22.83 -26.38 8.55
N MET A 9 -21.51 -26.21 8.47
CA MET A 9 -20.84 -24.95 8.79
C MET A 9 -19.58 -24.88 7.91
N LEU A 10 -19.76 -24.40 6.68
CA LEU A 10 -19.45 -23.02 6.23
C LEU A 10 -17.93 -22.82 6.01
N VAL A 11 -17.51 -23.18 4.81
CA VAL A 11 -16.25 -22.73 4.19
C VAL A 11 -16.38 -21.24 3.91
N LEU A 12 -15.54 -20.43 4.54
CA LEU A 12 -15.37 -19.01 4.22
C LEU A 12 -13.87 -18.69 4.29
N LEU A 13 -13.11 -19.24 3.35
CA LEU A 13 -11.71 -18.87 3.14
C LEU A 13 -11.64 -17.68 2.15
N GLY A 14 -11.47 -16.50 2.74
CA GLY A 14 -10.48 -15.51 2.30
C GLY A 14 -10.54 -14.99 0.87
N ALA A 15 -11.49 -14.10 0.57
CA ALA A 15 -11.24 -13.06 -0.40
C ALA A 15 -10.34 -11.99 0.24
N LEU A 16 -9.02 -12.19 0.19
CA LEU A 16 -8.07 -11.12 0.43
C LEU A 16 -8.11 -10.19 -0.80
N GLY A 17 -9.00 -9.21 -0.75
CA GLY A 17 -8.97 -8.09 -1.68
C GLY A 17 -7.65 -7.34 -1.50
N PHE A 18 -6.82 -7.35 -2.52
CA PHE A 18 -5.70 -6.42 -2.65
C PHE A 18 -6.31 -5.01 -2.68
N THR A 19 -6.23 -4.29 -1.56
CA THR A 19 -6.52 -2.86 -1.56
C THR A 19 -5.34 -2.18 -2.24
N THR A 20 -5.58 -1.60 -3.41
CA THR A 20 -4.63 -0.70 -4.06
C THR A 20 -4.50 0.53 -3.17
N THR A 21 -3.48 0.60 -2.33
CA THR A 21 -3.12 1.85 -1.67
C THR A 21 -2.65 2.81 -2.75
N ALA A 22 -3.47 3.81 -3.08
CA ALA A 22 -2.99 4.96 -3.85
C ALA A 22 -1.72 5.47 -3.17
N GLN A 23 -0.60 5.45 -3.88
CA GLN A 23 0.69 5.87 -3.35
C GLN A 23 0.55 7.32 -2.90
N ALA A 24 0.81 7.59 -1.63
CA ALA A 24 0.82 8.95 -1.11
C ALA A 24 1.89 9.74 -1.85
N ALA A 25 1.51 10.89 -2.43
CA ALA A 25 2.44 11.77 -3.11
C ALA A 25 3.59 12.16 -2.16
N SER A 26 4.82 12.15 -2.65
CA SER A 26 6.01 12.49 -1.85
C SER A 26 6.64 13.79 -2.33
N CYS A 27 7.49 14.41 -1.51
CA CYS A 27 8.16 15.68 -1.86
C CYS A 27 9.01 15.59 -3.14
N SER A 28 9.51 14.42 -3.51
CA SER A 28 10.26 14.22 -4.76
C SER A 28 9.39 14.25 -6.01
N ASP A 29 8.08 14.01 -5.87
CA ASP A 29 7.12 14.00 -6.97
C ASP A 29 6.51 15.39 -7.20
N VAL A 30 6.84 16.37 -6.37
CA VAL A 30 6.29 17.72 -6.46
C VAL A 30 6.97 18.49 -7.60
N ILE A 31 6.19 18.87 -8.60
CA ILE A 31 6.61 19.74 -9.70
C ILE A 31 6.26 21.18 -9.31
N TRP A 32 7.26 21.97 -8.95
CA TRP A 32 7.08 23.38 -8.56
C TRP A 32 6.89 24.30 -9.76
N SER A 33 6.05 25.32 -9.64
CA SER A 33 5.95 26.36 -10.68
C SER A 33 7.18 27.26 -10.67
N ALA A 34 7.59 27.74 -11.86
CA ALA A 34 8.77 28.59 -11.99
C ALA A 34 8.64 29.89 -11.16
N GLU A 35 7.47 30.53 -11.19
CA GLU A 35 7.18 31.75 -10.43
C GLU A 35 7.33 31.54 -8.90
N MET A 36 6.93 30.36 -8.40
CA MET A 36 7.06 30.00 -6.99
C MET A 36 8.53 29.85 -6.58
N LEU A 37 9.37 29.26 -7.44
CA LEU A 37 10.80 29.09 -7.16
C LEU A 37 11.61 30.37 -7.32
N GLU A 38 11.25 31.22 -8.29
CA GLU A 38 11.90 32.52 -8.47
C GLU A 38 11.68 33.43 -7.27
N SER A 39 10.44 33.46 -6.76
CA SER A 39 10.11 34.27 -5.58
C SER A 39 10.52 33.59 -4.26
N ASN A 40 10.68 32.26 -4.25
CA ASN A 40 10.94 31.49 -3.04
C ASN A 40 11.88 30.30 -3.31
N PRO A 41 13.20 30.51 -3.47
CA PRO A 41 14.13 29.46 -3.88
C PRO A 41 14.28 28.33 -2.85
N ASN A 42 13.97 28.60 -1.58
CA ASN A 42 14.12 27.63 -0.49
C ASN A 42 12.93 26.68 -0.30
N VAL A 43 11.80 26.87 -1.01
CA VAL A 43 10.59 26.06 -0.76
C VAL A 43 10.72 24.62 -1.25
N ALA A 44 11.34 24.42 -2.42
CA ALA A 44 11.59 23.07 -2.94
C ALA A 44 12.50 22.24 -2.04
N PRO A 45 13.70 22.70 -1.65
CA PRO A 45 14.57 21.92 -0.78
C PRO A 45 14.04 21.77 0.65
N ALA A 46 13.15 22.65 1.12
CA ALA A 46 12.54 22.58 2.45
C ALA A 46 11.21 21.80 2.51
N CYS A 47 10.81 21.12 1.44
CA CYS A 47 9.64 20.26 1.44
C CYS A 47 9.85 19.10 2.43
N LEU A 48 8.97 18.97 3.42
CA LEU A 48 9.05 17.90 4.41
C LEU A 48 8.03 16.79 4.13
N GLU A 49 6.80 17.16 3.78
CA GLU A 49 5.70 16.22 3.63
C GLU A 49 4.65 16.77 2.67
N VAL A 50 3.96 15.90 1.92
CA VAL A 50 2.78 16.27 1.13
C VAL A 50 1.55 15.73 1.84
N VAL A 51 0.60 16.61 2.16
CA VAL A 51 -0.57 16.29 2.99
C VAL A 51 -1.84 16.54 2.19
N ASP A 52 -2.74 15.55 2.18
CA ASP A 52 -4.13 15.76 1.75
C ASP A 52 -4.95 16.30 2.92
N LYS A 53 -5.43 17.55 2.79
CA LYS A 53 -6.39 18.16 3.70
C LYS A 53 -7.76 18.25 3.04
N ARG A 54 -8.60 17.24 3.26
CA ARG A 54 -10.01 17.18 2.81
C ARG A 54 -10.18 17.35 1.29
N GLY A 55 -9.32 16.70 0.50
CA GLY A 55 -9.31 16.80 -0.96
C GLY A 55 -8.48 17.96 -1.50
N ASN A 56 -7.84 18.75 -0.64
CA ASN A 56 -6.88 19.79 -1.02
C ASN A 56 -5.47 19.34 -0.69
N TRP A 57 -4.70 19.01 -1.71
CA TRP A 57 -3.29 18.69 -1.58
C TRP A 57 -2.50 19.94 -1.20
N ALA A 58 -1.67 19.82 -0.16
CA ALA A 58 -0.78 20.87 0.29
C ALA A 58 0.60 20.30 0.63
N VAL A 59 1.66 20.99 0.23
CA VAL A 59 3.01 20.72 0.74
C VAL A 59 3.14 21.34 2.12
N LYS A 60 3.60 20.56 3.08
CA LYS A 60 3.95 20.99 4.44
C LYS A 60 5.43 21.27 4.51
N LEU A 61 5.74 22.49 4.96
CA LEU A 61 7.07 22.97 5.29
C LEU A 61 7.08 23.45 6.74
N THR A 62 8.26 23.49 7.34
CA THR A 62 8.41 24.03 8.70
C THR A 62 9.31 25.26 8.65
N ALA A 63 8.86 26.34 9.28
CA ALA A 63 9.57 27.61 9.34
C ALA A 63 9.77 28.06 10.78
N ARG A 64 10.96 28.57 11.10
CA ARG A 64 11.26 29.29 12.33
C ARG A 64 11.21 30.78 12.08
N VAL A 65 10.39 31.49 12.84
CA VAL A 65 10.37 32.96 12.84
C VAL A 65 11.61 33.47 13.55
N VAL A 66 12.50 34.16 12.84
CA VAL A 66 13.68 34.80 13.44
C VAL A 66 13.29 36.15 14.03
N ARG A 67 12.54 36.93 13.24
CA ARG A 67 12.13 38.29 13.60
C ARG A 67 10.87 38.68 12.86
N GLN A 68 9.92 39.30 13.56
CA GLN A 68 8.79 39.98 12.95
C GLN A 68 9.13 41.44 12.62
N GLY A 69 8.68 41.89 11.47
CA GLY A 69 8.61 43.29 11.07
C GLY A 69 7.17 43.67 10.77
N VAL A 70 6.93 44.96 10.52
CA VAL A 70 5.57 45.49 10.32
C VAL A 70 4.88 44.87 9.09
N ASN A 71 5.62 44.69 7.99
CA ASN A 71 5.12 44.15 6.72
C ASN A 71 5.88 42.92 6.23
N SER A 72 6.82 42.40 7.03
CA SER A 72 7.70 41.32 6.59
C SER A 72 8.12 40.48 7.77
N THR A 73 8.24 39.17 7.56
CA THR A 73 8.73 38.24 8.57
C THR A 73 10.06 37.66 8.10
N ILE A 74 11.08 37.71 8.95
CA ILE A 74 12.34 37.02 8.71
C ILE A 74 12.19 35.60 9.25
N ILE A 75 12.35 34.61 8.40
CA ILE A 75 12.20 33.20 8.73
C ILE A 75 13.43 32.40 8.32
N GLN A 76 13.53 31.18 8.85
CA GLN A 76 14.41 30.13 8.38
C GLN A 76 13.59 28.87 8.15
N TRP A 77 13.81 28.21 7.02
CA TRP A 77 13.18 26.95 6.71
C TRP A 77 13.92 25.80 7.35
N GLN A 78 13.18 24.81 7.84
CA GLN A 78 13.76 23.54 8.26
C GLN A 78 13.97 22.67 7.03
N MET A 79 15.20 22.22 6.86
CA MET A 79 15.56 21.29 5.80
C MET A 79 15.24 19.84 6.22
N PRO A 80 15.10 18.90 5.27
CA PRO A 80 14.84 17.49 5.58
C PRO A 80 15.91 16.82 6.47
N ASP A 81 17.14 17.34 6.46
CA ASP A 81 18.23 16.89 7.35
C ASP A 81 18.11 17.45 8.79
N GLY A 82 17.08 18.27 9.07
CA GLY A 82 16.85 18.94 10.34
C GLY A 82 17.63 20.23 10.54
N SER A 83 18.48 20.62 9.59
CA SER A 83 19.21 21.89 9.62
C SER A 83 18.31 23.08 9.31
N TRP A 84 18.79 24.29 9.58
CA TRP A 84 18.07 25.53 9.29
C TRP A 84 18.71 26.25 8.11
N SER A 85 17.87 26.75 7.19
CA SER A 85 18.31 27.57 6.07
C SER A 85 18.96 28.89 6.52
N ALA A 86 19.57 29.60 5.57
CA ALA A 86 19.86 31.01 5.74
C ALA A 86 18.58 31.79 6.05
N SER A 87 18.71 32.87 6.82
CA SER A 87 17.60 33.75 7.16
C SER A 87 17.09 34.46 5.90
N GLU A 88 15.79 34.34 5.65
CA GLU A 88 15.13 34.91 4.48
C GLU A 88 14.00 35.85 4.93
N ARG A 89 13.84 36.97 4.23
CA ARG A 89 12.72 37.89 4.46
C ARG A 89 11.55 37.49 3.58
N ARG A 90 10.38 37.33 4.18
CA ARG A 90 9.13 37.00 3.49
C ARG A 90 8.09 38.08 3.69
N PHE A 91 7.23 38.21 2.69
CA PHE A 91 6.13 39.15 2.67
C PHE A 91 4.83 38.33 2.59
N PRO A 92 4.36 37.78 3.73
CA PRO A 92 3.14 37.00 3.75
C PRO A 92 1.95 37.86 3.30
N GLU A 93 1.01 37.27 2.56
CA GLU A 93 -0.23 37.94 2.19
C GLU A 93 -1.02 38.37 3.43
N ARG A 94 -1.82 39.44 3.26
CA ARG A 94 -2.68 39.92 4.35
C ARG A 94 -3.67 38.83 4.74
N GLY A 95 -3.58 38.39 5.99
CA GLY A 95 -4.46 37.35 6.54
C GLY A 95 -3.95 35.92 6.38
N ALA A 96 -2.72 35.73 5.88
CA ALA A 96 -2.09 34.42 5.90
C ALA A 96 -1.99 33.86 7.33
N THR A 97 -2.37 32.59 7.48
CA THR A 97 -2.37 31.89 8.76
C THR A 97 -1.44 30.69 8.72
N ALA A 98 -0.84 30.37 9.86
CA ALA A 98 -0.05 29.17 10.10
C ALA A 98 -0.76 28.33 11.17
N GLU A 99 -0.71 27.00 11.06
CA GLU A 99 -1.26 26.13 12.10
C GLU A 99 -0.20 25.73 13.12
N ILE A 100 -0.51 25.93 14.40
CA ILE A 100 0.35 25.68 15.55
C ILE A 100 -0.45 24.87 16.56
N GLY A 101 -0.06 23.62 16.82
CA GLY A 101 -0.76 22.78 17.80
C GLY A 101 -2.25 22.58 17.50
N GLY A 102 -2.68 22.61 16.23
CA GLY A 102 -4.08 22.51 15.83
C GLY A 102 -4.86 23.83 15.89
N GLN A 103 -4.22 24.95 16.19
CA GLN A 103 -4.80 26.29 16.16
C GLN A 103 -4.28 27.07 14.95
N SER A 104 -5.18 27.74 14.23
CA SER A 104 -4.82 28.67 13.15
C SER A 104 -4.45 30.02 13.74
N VAL A 105 -3.20 30.47 13.51
CA VAL A 105 -2.64 31.72 14.03
C VAL A 105 -2.21 32.61 12.86
N ARG A 106 -2.47 33.93 12.94
CA ARG A 106 -2.04 34.86 11.90
C ARG A 106 -0.52 34.97 11.87
N ILE A 107 0.07 34.98 10.67
CA ILE A 107 1.54 35.06 10.52
C ILE A 107 2.12 36.31 11.20
N THR A 108 1.39 37.42 11.23
CA THR A 108 1.78 38.68 11.89
C THR A 108 1.82 38.60 13.41
N GLU A 109 1.11 37.64 14.00
CA GLU A 109 0.99 37.46 15.46
C GLU A 109 1.97 36.41 15.99
N LEU A 110 2.76 35.78 15.11
CA LEU A 110 3.74 34.77 15.53
C LEU A 110 4.85 35.40 16.36
N ALA A 111 5.14 34.79 17.49
CA ALA A 111 6.22 35.21 18.37
C ALA A 111 7.58 34.98 17.70
N PRO A 112 8.60 35.81 18.01
CA PRO A 112 9.97 35.52 17.62
C PRO A 112 10.42 34.16 18.15
N ARG A 113 11.25 33.45 17.38
CA ARG A 113 11.76 32.09 17.63
C ARG A 113 10.72 30.99 17.59
N GLN A 114 9.47 31.29 17.29
CA GLN A 114 8.42 30.29 17.14
C GLN A 114 8.65 29.46 15.87
N VAL A 115 8.41 28.15 15.98
CA VAL A 115 8.46 27.21 14.86
C VAL A 115 7.03 26.89 14.45
N VAL A 116 6.73 27.00 13.15
CA VAL A 116 5.39 26.87 12.60
C VAL A 116 5.37 26.00 11.36
N ASN A 117 4.23 25.35 11.11
CA ASN A 117 4.01 24.61 9.86
C ASN A 117 3.31 25.52 8.84
N VAL A 118 3.90 25.59 7.65
CA VAL A 118 3.41 26.33 6.50
C VAL A 118 2.87 25.33 5.49
N TYR A 119 1.66 25.55 5.00
CA TYR A 119 1.01 24.70 4.01
C TYR A 119 0.86 25.47 2.70
N ILE A 120 1.47 24.97 1.62
CA ILE A 120 1.36 25.55 0.28
C ILE A 120 0.38 24.70 -0.53
N PRO A 121 -0.82 25.21 -0.86
CA PRO A 121 -1.80 24.46 -1.64
C PRO A 121 -1.37 24.32 -3.10
N MET A 122 -1.85 23.28 -3.79
CA MET A 122 -1.56 23.00 -5.20
C MET A 122 -2.10 24.06 -6.20
N ALA A 123 -2.79 25.11 -5.73
CA ALA A 123 -3.47 26.12 -6.55
C ALA A 123 -2.53 26.98 -7.44
N GLY A 124 -1.91 26.39 -8.45
CA GLY A 124 -0.92 27.01 -9.35
C GLY A 124 0.51 27.07 -8.80
N ASN A 125 0.72 26.72 -7.52
CA ASN A 125 2.02 26.78 -6.87
C ASN A 125 2.92 25.58 -7.21
N TRP A 126 2.31 24.42 -7.39
CA TRP A 126 2.97 23.15 -7.71
C TRP A 126 1.93 22.16 -8.23
N SER A 127 2.38 21.05 -8.82
CA SER A 127 1.53 19.95 -9.29
C SER A 127 2.20 18.60 -9.03
N LEU A 128 1.43 17.54 -9.18
CA LEU A 128 1.95 16.16 -9.21
C LEU A 128 2.08 15.69 -10.66
N PRO A 129 3.01 14.79 -10.96
CA PRO A 129 3.04 14.11 -12.25
C PRO A 129 1.69 13.42 -12.47
N GLU A 130 1.12 13.63 -13.65
CA GLU A 130 -0.08 12.91 -14.04
C GLU A 130 0.23 11.42 -14.04
N ALA A 131 -0.53 10.63 -13.28
CA ALA A 131 -0.36 9.19 -13.27
C ALA A 131 -0.56 8.70 -14.69
N ALA A 132 0.47 8.07 -15.28
CA ALA A 132 0.37 7.49 -16.60
C ALA A 132 -0.89 6.62 -16.63
N PRO A 133 -1.75 6.74 -17.66
CA PRO A 133 -2.97 5.95 -17.74
C PRO A 133 -2.59 4.50 -17.54
N ALA A 134 -3.20 3.85 -16.55
CA ALA A 134 -3.00 2.44 -16.29
C ALA A 134 -3.17 1.73 -17.63
N ALA A 135 -2.09 1.08 -18.09
CA ALA A 135 -2.12 0.35 -19.35
C ALA A 135 -3.37 -0.53 -19.31
N ALA A 136 -4.26 -0.33 -20.28
CA ALA A 136 -5.49 -1.10 -20.36
C ALA A 136 -5.11 -2.58 -20.19
N PRO A 137 -5.83 -3.35 -19.36
CA PRO A 137 -5.52 -4.76 -19.17
C PRO A 137 -5.37 -5.37 -20.57
N ALA A 138 -4.22 -6.01 -20.79
CA ALA A 138 -3.95 -6.65 -22.07
C ALA A 138 -5.20 -7.45 -22.46
N PRO A 139 -5.69 -7.35 -23.71
CA PRO A 139 -6.90 -8.06 -24.12
C PRO A 139 -6.76 -9.50 -23.67
N ALA A 140 -7.78 -10.00 -22.96
CA ALA A 140 -7.79 -11.38 -22.51
C ALA A 140 -7.40 -12.27 -23.70
N PRO A 141 -6.48 -13.23 -23.51
CA PRO A 141 -6.08 -14.12 -24.59
C PRO A 141 -7.35 -14.67 -25.24
N ALA A 142 -7.43 -14.56 -26.56
CA ALA A 142 -8.58 -15.04 -27.31
C ALA A 142 -8.89 -16.47 -26.85
N PRO A 143 -10.18 -16.83 -26.66
CA PRO A 143 -10.53 -18.19 -26.32
C PRO A 143 -9.87 -19.11 -27.34
N MET A 144 -9.01 -20.01 -26.85
CA MET A 144 -8.44 -21.06 -27.69
C MET A 144 -9.60 -21.76 -28.40
N PRO A 145 -9.48 -22.07 -29.69
CA PRO A 145 -10.50 -22.85 -30.38
C PRO A 145 -10.77 -24.11 -29.57
N GLU A 146 -12.05 -24.33 -29.29
CA GLU A 146 -12.57 -25.50 -28.60
C GLU A 146 -12.01 -26.74 -29.33
N PRO A 147 -11.29 -27.65 -28.63
CA PRO A 147 -10.78 -28.85 -29.28
C PRO A 147 -11.96 -29.64 -29.85
N GLU A 148 -11.85 -30.01 -31.13
CA GLU A 148 -12.78 -30.93 -31.77
C GLU A 148 -12.99 -32.15 -30.86
N PRO A 149 -14.24 -32.64 -30.72
CA PRO A 149 -14.52 -33.79 -29.87
C PRO A 149 -13.68 -34.98 -30.34
N GLU A 150 -12.74 -35.39 -29.49
CA GLU A 150 -12.01 -36.65 -29.65
C GLU A 150 -13.02 -37.80 -29.76
N PRO A 151 -12.83 -38.73 -30.72
CA PRO A 151 -13.67 -39.90 -30.83
C PRO A 151 -13.59 -40.71 -29.53
N GLU A 152 -14.75 -41.23 -29.12
CA GLU A 152 -14.95 -42.02 -27.91
C GLU A 152 -13.80 -43.02 -27.67
N PRO A 153 -13.22 -43.08 -26.47
CA PRO A 153 -12.18 -44.05 -26.19
C PRO A 153 -12.78 -45.45 -26.29
N GLU A 154 -12.29 -46.20 -27.28
CA GLU A 154 -12.48 -47.63 -27.37
C GLU A 154 -12.10 -48.26 -26.02
N ALA A 155 -12.98 -49.11 -25.52
CA ALA A 155 -12.85 -49.79 -24.24
C ALA A 155 -11.44 -50.41 -24.10
N LEU A 156 -10.65 -49.86 -23.18
CA LEU A 156 -9.40 -50.47 -22.75
C LEU A 156 -9.68 -51.92 -22.33
N PRO A 157 -8.88 -52.91 -22.77
CA PRO A 157 -9.06 -54.27 -22.29
C PRO A 157 -8.84 -54.28 -20.78
N THR A 158 -9.82 -54.82 -20.05
CA THR A 158 -9.78 -55.13 -18.62
C THR A 158 -8.60 -56.05 -18.31
N THR A 159 -7.42 -55.46 -18.22
CA THR A 159 -6.15 -56.09 -17.85
C THR A 159 -5.57 -55.41 -16.62
N ALA A 160 -6.47 -55.05 -15.68
CA ALA A 160 -6.10 -54.94 -14.27
C ALA A 160 -5.76 -56.34 -13.77
N THR A 161 -4.54 -56.74 -14.08
CA THR A 161 -3.84 -57.92 -13.58
C THR A 161 -4.11 -58.10 -12.08
N GLN A 162 -4.39 -59.34 -11.66
CA GLN A 162 -4.76 -59.74 -10.30
C GLN A 162 -3.65 -59.51 -9.24
N VAL A 163 -2.64 -58.70 -9.56
CA VAL A 163 -1.52 -58.31 -8.69
C VAL A 163 -1.96 -57.77 -7.32
N PRO A 164 -2.97 -56.89 -7.19
CA PRO A 164 -3.38 -56.43 -5.86
C PRO A 164 -4.01 -57.55 -5.02
N LEU A 165 -4.65 -58.55 -5.63
CA LEU A 165 -5.21 -59.69 -4.93
C LEU A 165 -4.13 -60.64 -4.40
N PHE A 166 -3.08 -60.89 -5.19
CA PHE A 166 -1.92 -61.67 -4.74
C PHE A 166 -1.12 -60.95 -3.64
N ALA A 167 -1.00 -59.62 -3.71
CA ALA A 167 -0.37 -58.83 -2.67
C ALA A 167 -1.13 -58.91 -1.33
N LEU A 168 -2.47 -58.86 -1.37
CA LEU A 168 -3.31 -59.04 -0.19
C LEU A 168 -3.17 -60.44 0.44
N LEU A 169 -3.19 -61.48 -0.39
CA LEU A 169 -3.01 -62.87 0.06
C LEU A 169 -1.63 -63.09 0.68
N GLY A 170 -0.57 -62.55 0.06
CA GLY A 170 0.80 -62.62 0.59
C GLY A 170 0.93 -61.89 1.93
N GLY A 171 0.37 -60.69 2.05
CA GLY A 171 0.38 -59.92 3.31
C GLY A 171 -0.34 -60.65 4.46
N LEU A 172 -1.47 -61.30 4.17
CA LEU A 172 -2.21 -62.07 5.17
C LEU A 172 -1.40 -63.25 5.71
N LEU A 173 -0.69 -63.98 4.84
CA LEU A 173 0.13 -65.12 5.24
C LEU A 173 1.32 -64.68 6.12
N ILE A 174 1.93 -63.53 5.84
CA ILE A 174 3.02 -62.99 6.68
C ILE A 174 2.49 -62.61 8.07
N LEU A 175 1.32 -61.99 8.17
CA LEU A 175 0.71 -61.64 9.46
C LEU A 175 0.38 -62.88 10.30
N LEU A 176 -0.20 -63.91 9.68
CA LEU A 176 -0.51 -65.17 10.36
C LEU A 176 0.76 -65.91 10.81
N GLY A 177 1.79 -65.96 9.95
CA GLY A 177 3.09 -66.55 10.31
C GLY A 177 3.76 -65.82 11.48
N GLY A 178 3.72 -64.49 11.47
CA GLY A 178 4.22 -63.65 12.57
C GLY A 178 3.47 -63.89 13.89
N ALA A 179 2.13 -63.97 13.84
CA ALA A 179 1.30 -64.21 15.02
C ALA A 179 1.55 -65.60 15.63
N VAL A 180 1.69 -66.66 14.82
CA VAL A 180 1.98 -68.01 15.30
C VAL A 180 3.39 -68.10 15.89
N SER A 181 4.39 -67.47 15.26
CA SER A 181 5.76 -67.45 15.78
C SER A 181 5.86 -66.70 17.10
N PHE A 182 5.18 -65.55 17.22
CA PHE A 182 5.08 -64.80 18.47
C PHE A 182 4.38 -65.60 19.57
N ALA A 183 3.29 -66.28 19.27
CA ALA A 183 2.58 -67.13 20.24
C ALA A 183 3.45 -68.30 20.72
N ARG A 184 4.26 -68.91 19.83
CA ARG A 184 5.20 -69.99 20.20
C ARG A 184 6.37 -69.53 21.06
N THR A 185 6.78 -68.27 20.94
CA THR A 185 7.90 -67.73 21.73
C THR A 185 7.45 -67.28 23.14
N ARG A 186 6.13 -67.21 23.38
CA ARG A 186 5.52 -66.82 24.67
C ARG A 186 4.99 -67.98 25.50
N LEU A 187 5.02 -69.20 24.96
CA LEU A 187 4.77 -70.46 25.67
C LEU A 187 6.10 -71.09 26.05
#